data_AF-A0A1H0F7K4-F1
#
_entry.id   AF-A0A1H0F7K4-F1
#
_cell.length_a   1.000
_cell.length_b   1.000
_cell.length_c   1.000
_cell.angle_alpha   90.00
_cell.angle_beta   90.00
_cell.angle_gamma   90.00
#
_symmetry.space_group_name_H-M   'P 1'
#
loop_
_entity.id
_entity.type
_entity.pdbx_description
1 polymer ?
#
loop_
_entity_poly.entity_id
_entity_poly.type
_entity_poly.pdbx_seq_one_letter_code
_entity_poly.pdbx_strand_id
1 'polypeptide(L)' 'MSSFLLALAADKAAVGTALVPAAVPSGWTGAAATACQTSLDEVVALVGGLDTLMTDAQNAMTALETAESQEGAGQ' A
#
# COMPACT_ATOMS: atom_id res chain seq x y z
N MET A 1 -11.88 -10.18 -12.79
CA MET A 1 -12.48 -9.22 -11.82
C MET A 1 -11.54 -8.88 -10.66
N SER A 2 -10.70 -9.81 -10.18
CA SER A 2 -9.85 -9.56 -9.00
C SER A 2 -8.72 -8.55 -9.24
N SER A 3 -8.14 -8.50 -10.45
CA SER A 3 -7.10 -7.52 -10.82
C SER A 3 -7.61 -6.06 -10.77
N PHE A 4 -8.84 -5.80 -11.19
CA PHE A 4 -9.45 -4.46 -11.12
C PHE A 4 -9.67 -3.98 -9.68
N LEU A 5 -10.15 -4.87 -8.79
CA LEU A 5 -10.33 -4.54 -7.38
C LEU A 5 -9.01 -4.28 -6.67
N LEU A 6 -7.96 -5.00 -7.06
CA LEU A 6 -6.60 -4.82 -6.52
C LEU A 6 -5.97 -3.50 -7.00
N ALA A 7 -6.15 -3.14 -8.28
CA ALA A 7 -5.75 -1.85 -8.80
C ALA A 7 -6.48 -0.68 -8.11
N LEU A 8 -7.79 -0.82 -7.85
CA LEU A 8 -8.56 0.17 -7.11
C LEU A 8 -8.10 0.29 -5.66
N ALA A 9 -7.75 -0.84 -5.01
CA ALA A 9 -7.21 -0.83 -3.65
C ALA A 9 -5.85 -0.13 -3.59
N ALA A 10 -4.98 -0.37 -4.58
CA ALA A 10 -3.68 0.31 -4.70
C ALA A 10 -3.83 1.83 -4.89
N ASP A 11 -4.74 2.25 -5.77
CA ASP A 11 -5.06 3.68 -5.96
C ASP A 11 -5.53 4.34 -4.66
N LYS A 12 -6.46 3.70 -3.93
CA LYS A 12 -6.95 4.24 -2.66
C LYS A 12 -5.88 4.25 -1.56
N ALA A 13 -4.98 3.27 -1.55
CA ALA A 13 -3.83 3.26 -0.64
C ALA A 13 -2.88 4.43 -0.96
N ALA A 14 -2.56 4.66 -2.23
CA ALA A 14 -1.70 5.77 -2.66
C ALA A 14 -2.31 7.15 -2.31
N VAL A 15 -3.61 7.35 -2.58
CA VAL A 15 -4.32 8.58 -2.20
C VAL A 15 -4.34 8.75 -0.68
N GLY A 16 -4.63 7.69 0.07
CA GLY A 16 -4.61 7.72 1.54
C GLY A 16 -3.24 8.10 2.09
N THR A 17 -2.17 7.55 1.51
CA THR A 17 -0.78 7.87 1.86
C THR A 17 -0.48 9.35 1.65
N ALA A 18 -0.88 9.90 0.50
CA ALA A 18 -0.62 11.30 0.16
C ALA A 18 -1.35 12.30 1.08
N LEU A 19 -2.42 11.86 1.75
CA LEU A 19 -3.17 12.66 2.71
C LEU A 19 -2.57 12.63 4.13
N VAL A 20 -1.69 11.67 4.45
CA VAL A 20 -1.02 11.60 5.76
C VAL A 20 0.12 12.63 5.78
N PRO A 21 0.10 13.59 6.72
CA PRO A 21 1.20 14.53 6.88
C PRO A 21 2.47 13.78 7.30
N ALA A 22 3.60 14.05 6.63
CA ALA A 22 4.88 13.46 7.01
C ALA A 22 5.43 14.05 8.34
N ALA A 23 4.94 15.21 8.76
CA ALA A 23 5.40 15.87 9.96
C ALA A 23 4.25 16.58 10.68
N VAL A 24 4.35 16.62 12.02
CA VAL A 24 3.55 17.53 12.83
C VAL A 24 3.90 18.99 12.48
N PRO A 25 2.97 19.95 12.64
CA PRO A 25 3.25 21.35 12.39
C PRO A 25 4.46 21.87 13.17
N SER A 26 5.30 22.70 12.55
CA SER A 26 6.56 23.18 13.16
C SER A 26 6.40 24.00 14.45
N GLY A 27 5.19 24.49 14.73
CA GLY A 27 4.87 25.19 15.98
C GLY A 27 4.48 24.25 17.14
N TRP A 28 4.33 22.95 16.90
CA TRP A 28 3.99 21.97 17.93
C TRP A 28 5.25 21.49 18.64
N THR A 29 5.28 21.62 19.96
CA THR A 29 6.42 21.23 20.79
C THR A 29 5.96 20.43 22.01
N GLY A 30 6.91 19.76 22.66
CA GLY A 30 6.66 18.94 23.85
C GLY A 30 6.29 17.49 23.54
N ALA A 31 6.08 16.70 24.59
CA ALA A 31 5.91 15.24 24.51
C ALA A 31 4.71 14.81 23.63
N ALA A 32 3.63 15.59 23.61
CA ALA A 32 2.47 15.31 22.77
C ALA A 32 2.79 15.45 21.27
N ALA A 33 3.60 16.45 20.90
CA ALA A 33 4.04 16.64 19.52
C ALA A 33 4.96 15.49 19.08
N THR A 34 5.88 15.06 19.95
CA THR A 34 6.74 13.90 19.70
C THR A 34 5.93 12.61 19.55
N ALA A 35 4.97 12.35 20.45
CA ALA A 35 4.11 11.17 20.34
C ALA A 35 3.29 11.18 19.05
N CYS A 36 2.76 12.35 18.66
CA CYS A 36 2.03 12.49 17.40
C CYS A 36 2.93 12.25 16.19
N GLN A 37 4.18 12.75 16.20
CA GLN A 37 5.16 12.45 15.15
C GLN A 37 5.45 10.94 15.08
N THR A 38 5.66 10.28 16.21
CA THR A 38 5.86 8.82 16.25
C THR A 38 4.69 8.06 15.65
N SER A 39 3.45 8.43 15.99
CA SER A 39 2.27 7.81 15.38
C SER A 39 2.16 8.08 13.88
N LEU A 40 2.58 9.26 13.39
CA LEU A 40 2.66 9.52 11.95
C LEU A 40 3.71 8.64 11.28
N ASP A 41 4.89 8.50 11.87
CA ASP A 41 5.97 7.65 11.36
C ASP A 41 5.52 6.17 11.29
N GLU A 42 4.82 5.68 12.32
CA GLU A 42 4.23 4.32 12.34
C GLU A 42 3.19 4.12 11.24
N VAL A 43 2.31 5.11 11.03
CA VAL A 43 1.31 5.06 9.95
C VAL A 43 1.99 5.05 8.59
N VAL A 44 3.00 5.88 8.35
CA VAL A 44 3.76 5.91 7.10
C VAL A 44 4.43 4.55 6.85
N ALA A 45 5.04 3.94 7.87
CA ALA A 45 5.64 2.63 7.76
C ALA A 45 4.62 1.52 7.45
N LEU A 46 3.47 1.52 8.14
CA LEU A 46 2.39 0.56 7.91
C LEU A 46 1.85 0.66 6.48
N VAL A 47 1.61 1.88 6.02
CA VAL A 47 1.09 2.15 4.67
C VAL A 47 2.09 1.73 3.60
N GLY A 48 3.39 1.99 3.79
CA GLY A 48 4.44 1.47 2.89
C GLY A 48 4.51 -0.06 2.84
N GLY A 49 4.26 -0.74 3.97
CA GLY A 49 4.15 -2.20 4.03
C GLY A 49 2.93 -2.75 3.28
N LEU A 50 1.79 -2.04 3.35
CA LEU A 50 0.58 -2.38 2.61
C LEU A 50 0.77 -2.25 1.09
N ASP A 51 1.48 -1.22 0.63
CA ASP A 51 1.82 -1.03 -0.79
C ASP A 51 2.67 -2.18 -1.34
N THR A 52 3.67 -2.60 -0.56
CA THR A 52 4.50 -3.78 -0.88
C THR A 52 3.63 -5.04 -0.99
N LEU A 53 2.74 -5.27 -0.01
CA LEU A 53 1.86 -6.43 -0.01
C LEU A 53 0.89 -6.44 -1.21
N MET A 54 0.36 -5.28 -1.62
CA MET A 54 -0.49 -5.17 -2.81
C MET A 54 0.28 -5.43 -4.10
N THR A 55 1.53 -4.96 -4.19
CA THR A 55 2.42 -5.25 -5.32
C THR A 55 2.70 -6.76 -5.42
N ASP A 56 3.00 -7.41 -4.30
CA ASP A 56 3.21 -8.87 -4.27
C ASP A 56 1.96 -9.64 -4.68
N ALA A 57 0.78 -9.21 -4.22
CA ALA A 57 -0.49 -9.81 -4.62
C ALA A 57 -0.75 -9.68 -6.13
N GLN A 58 -0.43 -8.53 -6.75
CA GLN A 58 -0.56 -8.31 -8.19
C GLN A 58 0.39 -9.21 -8.98
N ASN A 59 1.63 -9.34 -8.52
CA ASN A 59 2.63 -10.21 -9.13
C ASN A 59 2.21 -11.68 -9.04
N ALA A 60 1.73 -12.14 -7.88
CA ALA A 60 1.22 -13.48 -7.70
C ALA A 60 0.01 -13.77 -8.60
N MET A 61 -0.92 -12.83 -8.72
CA MET A 61 -2.08 -12.97 -9.62
C MET A 61 -1.64 -13.07 -11.09
N THR A 62 -0.71 -12.22 -11.52
CA THR A 62 -0.16 -12.25 -12.88
C THR A 62 0.56 -13.58 -13.17
N ALA A 63 1.29 -14.11 -12.19
CA ALA A 63 1.94 -15.41 -12.30
C ALA A 63 0.94 -16.57 -12.45
N LEU A 64 -0.17 -16.54 -11.70
CA LEU A 64 -1.25 -17.51 -11.82
C LEU A 64 -1.93 -17.43 -13.20
N GLU A 65 -2.29 -16.23 -13.66
CA GLU A 65 -2.90 -16.03 -14.99
C GLU A 65 -1.98 -16.51 -16.13
N THR A 66 -0.66 -16.32 -15.97
CA THR A 66 0.35 -16.82 -16.92
C THR A 66 0.42 -18.34 -16.91
N ALA A 67 0.38 -18.98 -15.73
CA ALA A 67 0.41 -20.43 -15.60
C ALA A 67 -0.85 -21.07 -16.22
N GLU A 68 -2.05 -20.54 -15.93
CA GLU A 68 -3.30 -21.02 -16.54
C GLU A 68 -3.30 -20.89 -18.07
N SER A 69 -2.74 -19.79 -18.60
CA SER A 69 -2.63 -19.58 -20.04
C SER A 69 -1.69 -20.59 -20.72
N GLN A 70 -0.68 -21.10 -20.01
CA GLN A 70 0.23 -22.12 -20.52
C GLN A 70 -0.40 -23.51 -20.53
N GLU A 71 -1.26 -23.81 -19.54
CA GLU A 71 -1.99 -25.09 -19.49
C GLU A 71 -3.06 -25.19 -20.59
N GLY A 72 -3.72 -24.08 -20.94
CA GLY A 72 -4.71 -24.03 -22.03
C GLY A 72 -4.13 -24.09 -23.45
N ALA A 73 -2.83 -23.80 -23.64
CA ALA A 73 -2.16 -23.88 -24.94
C ALA A 73 -1.67 -25.29 -25.31
N GLY A 74 -1.80 -26.26 -24.37
CA GLY A 74 -1.40 -27.65 -24.55
C GLY A 74 -2.54 -28.64 -24.84
N GLN A 75 -3.79 -28.16 -25.03
CA GLN A 75 -4.95 -28.98 -25.39
C GLN A 75 -5.40 -28.76 -26.85
#